data_AF-A0A8C2MSL8-F1
#
_entry.id   AF-A0A8C2MSL8-F1
#
_cell.length_a   1.000
_cell.length_b   1.000
_cell.length_c   1.000
_cell.angle_alpha   90.00
_cell.angle_beta   90.00
_cell.angle_gamma   90.00
#
_symmetry.space_group_name_H-M   'P 1'
#
loop_
_entity.id
_entity.type
_entity.pdbx_description
1 polymer ?
#
loop_
_entity_poly.entity_id
_entity_poly.type
_entity_poly.pdbx_seq_one_letter_code
_entity_poly.pdbx_strand_id
1 'polypeptide(L)'
;MAKAKNHTTHNQYESLKGVDPKFLRNMRFAKKHNKKGLKKMQASNVKAMSALTEAIKDIVKPKVVKPKMPKGPSCKLNHLAFIAHPKLGKQIRSYIAKGHRLCQRKPKVQTKAETSAPAKAQAATPAQAPKGAQAPVKAP
;
A
#
# COMPACT_ATOMS: atom_id res chain seq x y z
N MET A 1 9.07 25.64 -6.94
CA MET A 1 10.26 26.21 -7.63
C MET A 1 10.81 25.18 -8.60
N ALA A 2 10.79 25.46 -9.90
CA ALA A 2 11.33 24.55 -10.91
C ALA A 2 12.86 24.70 -10.96
N LYS A 3 13.61 23.61 -10.74
CA LYS A 3 15.06 23.60 -10.90
C LYS A 3 15.41 23.39 -12.36
N ALA A 4 16.21 24.30 -12.93
CA ALA A 4 16.77 24.15 -14.27
C ALA A 4 18.00 23.24 -14.25
N LYS A 5 18.27 22.61 -15.40
CA LYS A 5 19.39 21.69 -15.58
C LYS A 5 20.70 22.47 -15.62
N ASN A 6 21.62 22.15 -14.70
CA ASN A 6 22.99 22.69 -14.71
C ASN A 6 23.82 21.89 -15.72
N HIS A 7 24.38 22.58 -16.72
CA HIS A 7 25.33 22.14 -17.76
C HIS A 7 25.14 20.71 -18.36
N THR A 8 24.81 20.67 -19.66
CA THR A 8 24.78 19.44 -20.48
C THR A 8 25.89 19.52 -21.55
N THR A 9 26.71 18.48 -21.73
CA THR A 9 27.71 18.33 -22.82
C THR A 9 27.20 17.46 -23.98
N HIS A 10 25.93 17.07 -23.95
CA HIS A 10 25.35 16.14 -24.92
C HIS A 10 24.86 16.88 -26.17
N ASN A 11 25.59 16.75 -27.28
CA ASN A 11 25.06 17.08 -28.61
C ASN A 11 24.31 15.87 -29.16
N GLN A 12 22.99 15.97 -29.31
CA GLN A 12 22.13 14.91 -29.86
C GLN A 12 22.24 14.75 -31.38
N TYR A 13 22.98 15.63 -32.05
CA TYR A 13 23.10 15.67 -33.50
C TYR A 13 24.56 15.75 -33.92
N GLU A 14 25.01 14.75 -34.67
CA GLU A 14 26.33 14.74 -35.30
C GLU A 14 26.36 15.63 -36.56
N SER A 15 27.56 16.07 -36.95
CA SER A 15 27.73 16.88 -38.15
C SER A 15 27.55 16.04 -39.41
N LEU A 16 26.89 16.58 -40.44
CA LEU A 16 26.72 15.92 -41.73
C LEU A 16 27.93 16.15 -42.68
N LYS A 17 29.14 16.30 -42.13
CA LYS A 17 30.38 16.48 -42.91
C LYS A 17 30.78 15.14 -43.53
N GLY A 18 31.14 15.14 -44.83
CA GLY A 18 31.48 13.91 -45.56
C GLY A 18 30.28 13.17 -46.18
N VAL A 19 29.05 13.64 -45.95
CA VAL A 19 27.86 13.14 -46.64
C VAL A 19 27.87 13.62 -48.10
N ASP A 20 27.39 12.79 -49.03
CA ASP A 20 27.32 13.08 -50.47
C ASP A 20 26.72 14.49 -50.75
N PRO A 21 27.45 15.36 -51.48
CA PRO A 21 26.98 16.70 -51.83
C PRO A 21 25.62 16.71 -52.56
N LYS A 22 25.33 15.71 -53.40
CA LYS A 22 24.04 15.65 -54.13
C LYS A 22 22.88 15.42 -53.16
N PHE A 23 23.03 14.49 -52.22
CA PHE A 23 22.07 14.27 -51.14
C PHE A 23 21.88 15.52 -50.25
N LEU A 24 22.99 16.13 -49.81
CA LEU A 24 22.95 17.34 -48.97
C LEU A 24 22.21 18.50 -49.66
N ARG A 25 22.41 18.66 -50.98
CA ARG A 25 21.71 19.68 -51.78
C ARG A 25 20.20 19.44 -51.78
N ASN A 26 19.75 18.20 -52.02
CA ASN A 26 18.32 17.86 -51.99
C ASN A 26 17.70 18.08 -50.59
N MET A 27 18.35 17.59 -49.53
CA MET A 27 17.87 17.76 -48.16
C MET A 27 17.74 19.26 -47.78
N ARG A 28 18.70 20.09 -48.20
CA ARG A 28 18.64 21.55 -48.00
C ARG A 28 17.46 22.18 -48.72
N PHE A 29 17.15 21.75 -49.96
CA PHE A 29 15.96 22.21 -50.67
C PHE A 29 14.66 21.81 -49.99
N ALA A 30 14.54 20.57 -49.53
CA ALA A 30 13.37 20.13 -48.76
C ALA A 30 13.17 21.01 -47.51
N LYS A 31 14.23 21.17 -46.69
CA LYS A 31 14.21 22.03 -45.50
C LYS A 31 13.87 23.49 -45.83
N LYS A 32 14.37 24.03 -46.95
CA LYS A 32 14.06 25.39 -47.44
C LYS A 32 12.57 25.58 -47.73
N HIS A 33 11.88 24.55 -48.23
CA HIS A 33 10.49 24.65 -48.67
C HIS A 33 9.45 24.17 -47.64
N ASN A 34 9.85 23.68 -46.47
CA ASN A 34 8.93 23.22 -45.41
C ASN A 34 7.86 24.25 -45.00
N LYS A 35 8.17 25.55 -45.08
CA LYS A 35 7.21 26.62 -44.76
C LYS A 35 5.97 26.61 -45.66
N LYS A 36 6.07 26.10 -46.91
CA LYS A 36 4.95 26.06 -47.86
C LYS A 36 3.79 25.17 -47.39
N GLY A 37 4.08 24.12 -46.61
CA GLY A 37 3.08 23.16 -46.12
C GLY A 37 2.53 23.46 -44.72
N LEU A 38 3.02 24.52 -44.07
CA LEU A 38 2.82 24.74 -42.64
C LEU A 38 1.33 24.87 -42.26
N LYS A 39 0.52 25.61 -43.03
CA LYS A 39 -0.91 25.79 -42.76
C LYS A 39 -1.69 24.46 -42.80
N LYS A 40 -1.36 23.58 -43.76
CA LYS A 40 -2.01 22.26 -43.88
C LYS A 40 -1.65 21.36 -42.70
N MET A 41 -0.38 21.37 -42.29
CA MET A 41 0.11 20.63 -41.12
C MET A 41 -0.51 21.14 -39.81
N GLN A 42 -0.67 22.45 -39.66
CA GLN A 42 -1.31 23.02 -38.48
C GLN A 42 -2.77 22.58 -38.40
N ALA A 43 -3.53 22.65 -39.50
CA ALA A 43 -4.91 22.21 -39.53
C ALA A 43 -5.07 20.71 -39.20
N SER A 44 -4.19 19.84 -39.70
CA SER A 44 -4.23 18.42 -39.34
C SER A 44 -3.91 18.18 -37.87
N ASN A 45 -2.91 18.88 -37.34
CA ASN A 45 -2.51 18.74 -35.94
C ASN A 45 -3.60 19.24 -34.98
N VAL A 46 -4.27 20.36 -35.31
CA VAL A 46 -5.42 20.86 -34.54
C VAL A 46 -6.54 19.82 -34.52
N LYS A 47 -6.88 19.23 -35.67
CA LYS A 47 -7.90 18.17 -35.76
C LYS A 47 -7.53 16.93 -34.93
N ALA A 48 -6.25 16.53 -34.95
CA ALA A 48 -5.77 15.42 -34.13
C ALA A 48 -5.87 15.72 -32.63
N MET A 49 -5.47 16.92 -32.20
CA MET A 49 -5.57 17.33 -30.79
C MET A 49 -7.03 17.44 -30.32
N SER A 50 -7.93 17.95 -31.15
CA SER A 50 -9.36 17.98 -30.80
C SER A 50 -9.95 16.58 -30.68
N ALA A 51 -9.57 15.65 -31.56
CA ALA A 51 -10.01 14.25 -31.47
C ALA A 51 -9.50 13.56 -30.19
N LEU A 52 -8.23 13.78 -29.82
CA LEU A 52 -7.68 13.30 -28.55
C LEU A 52 -8.42 13.90 -27.35
N THR A 53 -8.78 15.19 -27.41
CA THR A 53 -9.49 15.87 -26.34
C THR A 53 -10.89 15.29 -26.12
N GLU A 54 -11.65 15.06 -27.19
CA GLU A 54 -12.97 14.41 -27.07
C GLU A 54 -12.85 12.95 -26.59
N ALA A 55 -11.86 12.19 -27.05
CA ALA A 55 -11.62 10.83 -26.57
C ALA A 55 -11.28 10.79 -25.07
N ILE A 56 -10.44 11.71 -24.58
CA ILE A 56 -10.12 11.82 -23.15
C ILE A 56 -11.37 12.20 -22.35
N LYS A 57 -12.16 13.15 -22.86
CA LYS A 57 -13.42 13.58 -22.24
C LYS A 57 -14.44 12.44 -22.15
N ASP A 58 -14.52 11.58 -23.16
CA ASP A 58 -15.36 10.38 -23.16
C ASP A 58 -14.86 9.31 -22.18
N ILE A 59 -13.54 9.14 -22.01
CA ILE A 59 -12.96 8.26 -20.99
C ILE A 59 -13.26 8.79 -19.57
N VAL A 60 -13.15 10.10 -19.38
CA VAL A 60 -13.41 10.77 -18.09
C VAL A 60 -14.90 10.80 -17.75
N LYS A 61 -15.76 10.84 -18.77
CA LYS A 61 -17.22 10.67 -18.65
C LYS A 61 -17.63 9.34 -19.28
N PRO A 62 -17.20 8.19 -18.71
CA PRO A 62 -17.48 6.91 -19.33
C PRO A 62 -19.00 6.74 -19.44
N LYS A 63 -19.48 6.61 -20.68
CA LYS A 63 -20.88 6.27 -20.95
C LYS A 63 -21.23 5.02 -20.17
N VAL A 64 -22.43 5.05 -19.57
CA VAL A 64 -23.04 4.12 -18.60
C VAL A 64 -23.33 2.74 -19.22
N VAL A 65 -22.40 2.17 -19.99
CA VAL A 65 -22.47 0.77 -20.40
C VAL A 65 -21.91 -0.01 -19.24
N LYS A 66 -22.79 -0.70 -18.50
CA LYS A 66 -22.41 -1.56 -17.36
C LYS A 66 -21.26 -2.48 -17.79
N PRO A 67 -20.03 -2.28 -17.28
CA PRO A 67 -18.98 -3.25 -17.52
C PRO A 67 -19.43 -4.56 -16.84
N LYS A 68 -19.61 -5.63 -17.63
CA LYS A 68 -19.81 -6.98 -17.10
C LYS A 68 -18.49 -7.42 -16.48
N MET A 69 -18.24 -6.99 -15.24
CA MET A 69 -17.05 -7.40 -14.51
C MET A 69 -17.17 -8.89 -14.15
N PRO A 70 -16.14 -9.71 -14.43
CA PRO A 70 -16.10 -11.07 -13.93
C PRO A 70 -16.07 -11.04 -12.39
N LYS A 71 -16.75 -12.00 -11.76
CA LYS A 71 -16.71 -12.17 -10.31
C LYS A 71 -15.26 -12.48 -9.90
N GLY A 72 -14.57 -11.46 -9.36
CA GLY A 72 -13.19 -11.56 -8.89
C GLY A 72 -13.05 -12.41 -7.62
N PRO A 73 -11.82 -12.58 -7.12
CA PRO A 73 -11.55 -13.38 -5.92
C PRO A 73 -12.39 -12.90 -4.74
N SER A 74 -12.76 -13.84 -3.87
CA SER A 74 -13.67 -13.55 -2.76
C SER A 74 -13.11 -12.45 -1.85
N CYS A 75 -14.00 -11.59 -1.36
CA CYS A 75 -13.65 -10.45 -0.50
C CYS A 75 -12.78 -10.86 0.72
N LYS A 76 -12.99 -12.08 1.25
CA LYS A 76 -12.23 -12.63 2.38
C LYS A 76 -10.74 -12.84 2.06
N LEU A 77 -10.43 -13.39 0.88
CA LEU A 77 -9.05 -13.65 0.48
C LEU A 77 -8.29 -12.34 0.23
N ASN A 78 -8.92 -11.36 -0.42
CA ASN A 78 -8.34 -10.04 -0.63
C ASN A 78 -8.10 -9.30 0.69
N HIS A 79 -9.01 -9.43 1.66
CA HIS A 79 -8.88 -8.84 2.99
C HIS A 79 -7.68 -9.42 3.76
N LEU A 80 -7.51 -10.74 3.74
CA LEU A 80 -6.36 -11.40 4.37
C LEU A 80 -5.03 -11.00 3.70
N ALA A 81 -5.00 -10.92 2.37
CA ALA A 81 -3.83 -10.46 1.64
C ALA A 81 -3.46 -9.01 2.01
N PHE A 82 -4.44 -8.12 2.16
CA PHE A 82 -4.22 -6.74 2.59
C PHE A 82 -3.70 -6.64 4.04
N ILE A 83 -4.22 -7.48 4.95
CA ILE A 83 -3.73 -7.56 6.34
C ILE A 83 -2.30 -8.09 6.39
N ALA A 84 -1.97 -9.10 5.57
CA ALA A 84 -0.62 -9.65 5.50
C ALA A 84 0.39 -8.68 4.85
N HIS A 85 -0.08 -7.71 4.05
CA HIS A 85 0.80 -6.80 3.32
C HIS A 85 1.65 -5.94 4.28
N PRO A 86 3.00 -5.93 4.15
CA PRO A 86 3.88 -5.34 5.15
C PRO A 86 3.68 -3.84 5.34
N LYS A 87 3.46 -3.08 4.24
CA LYS A 87 3.27 -1.62 4.27
C LYS A 87 1.82 -1.20 4.52
N LEU A 88 0.88 -1.86 3.86
CA LEU A 88 -0.53 -1.44 3.81
C LEU A 88 -1.35 -1.97 5.00
N GLY A 89 -1.04 -3.18 5.48
CA GLY A 89 -1.74 -3.82 6.59
C GLY A 89 -1.24 -3.43 7.99
N LYS A 90 -0.19 -2.59 8.09
CA LYS A 90 0.48 -2.28 9.38
C LYS A 90 -0.50 -1.70 10.41
N GLN A 91 -1.35 -0.76 9.99
CA GLN A 91 -2.31 -0.11 10.88
C GLN A 91 -3.37 -1.10 11.38
N ILE A 92 -3.90 -1.95 10.50
CA ILE A 92 -4.91 -2.96 10.86
C ILE A 92 -4.34 -4.00 11.81
N ARG A 93 -3.14 -4.55 11.52
CA ARG A 93 -2.47 -5.50 12.42
C ARG A 93 -2.25 -4.90 13.81
N SER A 94 -1.86 -3.62 13.87
CA SER A 94 -1.70 -2.91 15.15
C SER A 94 -3.01 -2.74 15.91
N TYR A 95 -4.12 -2.46 15.22
CA TYR A 95 -5.45 -2.31 15.80
C TYR A 95 -5.98 -3.65 16.35
N ILE A 96 -5.84 -4.73 15.57
CA ILE A 96 -6.20 -6.09 15.99
C ILE A 96 -5.41 -6.46 17.26
N ALA A 97 -4.09 -6.25 17.25
CA ALA A 97 -3.25 -6.50 18.42
C ALA A 97 -3.66 -5.67 19.65
N LYS A 98 -4.12 -4.42 19.46
CA LYS A 98 -4.66 -3.58 20.54
C LYS A 98 -6.00 -4.08 21.07
N GLY A 99 -6.92 -4.48 20.20
CA GLY A 99 -8.22 -5.05 20.60
C GLY A 99 -8.05 -6.32 21.43
N HIS A 100 -7.11 -7.19 21.04
CA HIS A 100 -6.77 -8.38 21.83
C HIS A 100 -6.17 -8.05 23.21
N ARG A 101 -5.44 -6.93 23.34
CA ARG A 101 -4.93 -6.46 24.65
C ARG A 101 -5.99 -5.77 25.50
N LEU A 102 -6.90 -5.01 24.88
CA LEU A 102 -7.93 -4.22 25.56
C LEU A 102 -9.11 -5.06 26.07
N CYS A 103 -9.38 -6.23 25.45
CA CYS A 103 -10.40 -7.16 25.93
C CYS A 103 -10.07 -7.85 27.27
N GLN A 104 -8.96 -7.55 27.91
CA GLN A 104 -8.66 -8.01 29.27
C GLN A 104 -9.06 -6.92 30.27
N ARG A 105 -10.08 -7.24 31.09
CA ARG A 105 -10.58 -6.54 32.31
C ARG A 105 -12.00 -6.00 32.18
N LYS A 106 -12.98 -6.92 32.28
CA LYS A 106 -14.20 -6.65 33.05
C LYS A 106 -14.06 -7.37 34.40
N PRO A 107 -13.89 -6.68 35.54
CA PRO A 107 -13.89 -7.33 36.84
C PRO A 107 -15.31 -7.86 37.11
N LYS A 108 -15.42 -9.17 37.35
CA LYS A 108 -16.64 -9.81 37.81
C LYS A 108 -16.60 -9.84 39.35
N VAL A 109 -17.59 -9.18 39.94
CA VAL A 109 -17.95 -9.05 41.37
C VAL A 109 -17.30 -10.08 42.29
N GLN A 110 -16.57 -9.62 43.32
CA GLN A 110 -16.33 -10.40 44.53
C GLN A 110 -16.72 -9.57 45.75
N THR A 111 -17.85 -9.99 46.33
CA THR A 111 -18.29 -9.68 47.68
C THR A 111 -17.24 -10.15 48.68
N LYS A 112 -16.86 -9.24 49.60
CA LYS A 112 -16.68 -9.42 51.06
C LYS A 112 -15.60 -8.48 51.56
N ALA A 113 -16.05 -7.34 52.09
CA ALA A 113 -15.32 -6.62 53.13
C ALA A 113 -15.60 -7.34 54.46
N GLU A 114 -14.57 -7.59 55.27
CA GLU A 114 -14.43 -6.85 56.53
C GLU A 114 -13.09 -7.18 57.20
N THR A 115 -12.42 -6.08 57.53
CA THR A 115 -11.20 -5.97 58.33
C THR A 115 -11.59 -5.88 59.80
N SER A 116 -10.98 -6.67 60.67
CA SER A 116 -10.62 -6.21 62.02
C SER A 116 -9.52 -7.10 62.62
N ALA A 117 -8.44 -6.44 63.03
CA ALA A 117 -7.37 -6.97 63.89
C ALA A 117 -7.70 -6.59 65.37
N PRO A 118 -6.87 -6.84 66.42
CA PRO A 118 -5.49 -7.38 66.45
C PRO A 118 -5.12 -8.29 67.65
N ALA A 119 -3.82 -8.66 67.71
CA ALA A 119 -2.97 -8.91 68.90
C ALA A 119 -3.02 -10.26 69.66
N LYS A 120 -1.95 -11.07 69.57
CA LYS A 120 -0.96 -11.31 70.67
C LYS A 120 0.09 -12.38 70.32
N ALA A 121 1.33 -12.03 70.66
CA ALA A 121 2.37 -12.81 71.35
C ALA A 121 2.78 -14.24 70.90
N GLN A 122 4.06 -14.31 70.45
CA GLN A 122 5.15 -15.15 70.96
C GLN A 122 5.17 -16.69 70.79
N ALA A 123 6.33 -17.12 70.29
CA ALA A 123 7.20 -18.20 70.81
C ALA A 123 7.14 -19.62 70.20
N ALA A 124 8.38 -20.11 69.98
CA ALA A 124 8.88 -21.49 70.03
C ALA A 124 8.62 -22.49 68.87
N THR A 125 9.71 -22.69 68.12
CA THR A 125 10.39 -23.93 67.63
C THR A 125 9.77 -25.34 67.81
N PRO A 126 10.24 -26.33 67.01
CA PRO A 126 9.44 -27.37 66.34
C PRO A 126 9.56 -28.76 66.96
N ALA A 127 8.69 -29.70 66.60
CA ALA A 127 8.97 -31.13 66.76
C ALA A 127 8.07 -32.01 65.87
N GLN A 128 8.73 -32.87 65.07
CA GLN A 128 8.46 -34.31 64.82
C GLN A 128 7.02 -34.77 64.51
N ALA A 129 6.74 -35.75 63.67
CA ALA A 129 7.41 -36.57 62.66
C ALA A 129 6.27 -37.45 62.08
N PRO A 130 6.39 -37.97 60.85
CA PRO A 130 5.30 -38.66 60.16
C PRO A 130 5.29 -40.16 60.47
N LYS A 131 4.10 -40.80 60.57
CA LYS A 131 3.98 -42.27 60.48
C LYS A 131 2.54 -42.75 60.33
N GLY A 132 2.36 -43.70 59.40
CA GLY A 132 1.18 -44.58 59.27
C GLY A 132 0.52 -44.46 57.89
N ALA A 133 1.02 -45.17 56.86
CA ALA A 133 0.57 -46.51 56.43
C ALA A 133 -0.75 -46.46 55.63
N GLN A 134 -0.71 -46.67 54.29
CA GLN A 134 -1.03 -47.93 53.58
C GLN A 134 -2.47 -48.41 53.88
N ALA A 135 -3.37 -48.70 52.94
CA ALA A 135 -3.26 -49.03 51.52
C ALA A 135 -4.67 -48.89 50.87
N PRO A 136 -4.82 -49.15 49.55
CA PRO A 136 -5.98 -48.78 48.72
C PRO A 136 -6.98 -49.91 48.57
N VAL A 137 -8.25 -49.61 48.24
CA VAL A 137 -9.07 -50.57 47.48
C VAL A 137 -10.00 -49.84 46.52
N LYS A 138 -9.96 -50.31 45.28
CA LYS A 138 -10.71 -49.83 44.11
C LYS A 138 -12.07 -50.54 44.07
N ALA A 139 -13.01 -49.85 43.41
CA ALA A 139 -14.39 -50.21 43.06
C ALA A 139 -14.55 -51.59 42.38
N PRO A 140 -15.79 -52.07 42.18
CA PRO A 140 -16.70 -51.51 41.16
C PRO A 140 -17.80 -50.59 41.69
#